data_AF-A0A3S4VGX9-F1
#
_entry.id   AF-A0A3S4VGX9-F1
#
_cell.length_a   1.000
_cell.length_b   1.000
_cell.length_c   1.000
_cell.angle_alpha   90.00
_cell.angle_beta   90.00
_cell.angle_gamma   90.00
#
_symmetry.space_group_name_H-M   'P 1'
#
loop_
_entity.id
_entity.type
_entity.pdbx_description
1 polymer ?
#
loop_
_entity_poly.entity_id
_entity_poly.type
_entity_poly.pdbx_seq_one_letter_code
_entity_poly.pdbx_strand_id
1 'polypeptide(L)'
;MKNWDTLDADVNQIMNKHYTKGRSGRRINKVIIHHNAGNLTIKGCWDVWQTRPASAHYQVETSGRIGQLVWDSDTAWHAGNWDANTTSIGIEHADATTNPWSVSQACLDNGAHLVAAICKYYKLGRPQWGKNVFGHSHFSATACPASLAGTQHQAYMARAQYWYDQMTGHTPAPTPKPQPAPAPAPVNIDALADAVIRGEYGNGDERKRRLGANYAAVQARVNQKLGATPRTPAPAPAVNIDALADAVIRGEYGNGEERKRRLGSNYAAVQARVNQKLGY
;
A
#
# COMPACT_ATOMS: atom_id res chain seq x y z
N MET A 1 -10.12 -21.49 -16.75
CA MET A 1 -10.07 -21.75 -18.21
C MET A 1 -9.93 -23.24 -18.42
N LYS A 2 -10.58 -23.78 -19.44
CA LYS A 2 -10.40 -25.19 -19.87
C LYS A 2 -9.08 -25.39 -20.57
N ASN A 3 -8.66 -24.42 -21.37
CA ASN A 3 -7.38 -24.46 -22.08
C ASN A 3 -6.82 -23.04 -22.25
N TRP A 4 -5.61 -22.82 -21.75
CA TRP A 4 -4.93 -21.53 -21.81
C TRP A 4 -4.26 -21.28 -23.17
N ASP A 5 -3.91 -22.32 -23.92
CA ASP A 5 -3.25 -22.21 -25.22
C ASP A 5 -4.22 -21.91 -26.37
N THR A 6 -5.49 -22.27 -26.23
CA THR A 6 -6.56 -21.98 -27.21
C THR A 6 -7.53 -20.91 -26.74
N LEU A 7 -7.32 -20.37 -25.54
CA LEU A 7 -8.21 -19.42 -24.87
C LEU A 7 -9.64 -19.94 -24.64
N ASP A 8 -9.78 -21.24 -24.36
CA ASP A 8 -11.07 -21.85 -24.04
C ASP A 8 -11.49 -21.53 -22.60
N ALA A 9 -12.52 -20.69 -22.46
CA ALA A 9 -13.10 -20.33 -21.17
C ALA A 9 -13.76 -21.52 -20.46
N ASP A 10 -13.94 -21.39 -19.13
CA ASP A 10 -14.68 -22.38 -18.36
C ASP A 10 -16.14 -22.46 -18.83
N VAL A 11 -16.68 -21.31 -19.23
CA VAL A 11 -18.03 -21.14 -19.74
C VAL A 11 -18.02 -20.16 -20.90
N ASN A 12 -18.78 -20.49 -21.96
CA ASN A 12 -19.12 -19.54 -23.00
C ASN A 12 -20.57 -19.11 -22.79
N GLN A 13 -20.77 -17.89 -22.33
CA GLN A 13 -22.08 -17.25 -22.12
C GLN A 13 -22.17 -16.07 -23.08
N ILE A 14 -22.18 -16.36 -24.38
CA ILE A 14 -21.96 -15.34 -25.41
C ILE A 14 -23.12 -14.34 -25.46
N MET A 15 -22.78 -13.07 -25.59
CA MET A 15 -23.70 -11.96 -25.76
C MET A 15 -24.43 -12.08 -27.10
N ASN A 16 -25.73 -11.79 -27.09
CA ASN A 16 -26.58 -11.73 -28.28
C ASN A 16 -26.76 -10.30 -28.82
N LYS A 17 -26.30 -9.28 -28.10
CA LYS A 17 -26.36 -7.85 -28.46
C LYS A 17 -25.27 -7.06 -27.74
N HIS A 18 -25.16 -5.78 -28.06
CA HIS A 18 -24.21 -4.83 -27.48
C HIS A 18 -22.74 -5.21 -27.71
N TYR A 19 -22.46 -5.66 -28.91
CA TYR A 19 -21.12 -5.83 -29.48
C TYR A 19 -21.21 -5.58 -30.99
N THR A 20 -20.07 -5.40 -31.65
CA THR A 20 -20.01 -5.28 -33.12
C THR A 20 -19.32 -6.50 -33.69
N LYS A 21 -19.91 -7.14 -34.71
CA LYS A 21 -19.29 -8.27 -35.40
C LYS A 21 -17.99 -7.84 -36.09
N GLY A 22 -16.96 -8.67 -35.97
CA GLY A 22 -15.64 -8.38 -36.50
C GLY A 22 -14.92 -7.27 -35.75
N ARG A 23 -13.75 -6.88 -36.29
CA ARG A 23 -12.88 -5.83 -35.72
C ARG A 23 -12.57 -4.70 -36.70
N SER A 24 -13.42 -4.53 -37.72
CA SER A 24 -13.24 -3.52 -38.78
C SER A 24 -11.85 -3.59 -39.45
N GLY A 25 -11.36 -4.80 -39.72
CA GLY A 25 -10.03 -5.05 -40.31
C GLY A 25 -8.84 -4.83 -39.36
N ARG A 26 -9.08 -4.46 -38.10
CA ARG A 26 -8.02 -4.21 -37.11
C ARG A 26 -7.62 -5.48 -36.38
N ARG A 27 -6.40 -5.47 -35.86
CA ARG A 27 -5.82 -6.58 -35.10
C ARG A 27 -5.84 -6.25 -33.61
N ILE A 28 -6.02 -7.29 -32.80
CA ILE A 28 -5.81 -7.20 -31.35
C ILE A 28 -4.34 -6.89 -31.10
N ASN A 29 -4.08 -5.84 -30.33
CA ASN A 29 -2.73 -5.41 -29.95
C ASN A 29 -2.54 -5.19 -28.44
N LYS A 30 -3.62 -5.28 -27.65
CA LYS A 30 -3.57 -5.06 -26.20
C LYS A 30 -4.71 -5.71 -25.44
N VAL A 31 -4.51 -5.83 -24.13
CA VAL A 31 -5.54 -6.21 -23.17
C VAL A 31 -5.92 -4.98 -22.34
N ILE A 32 -7.22 -4.79 -22.06
CA ILE A 32 -7.71 -3.76 -21.16
C ILE A 32 -8.36 -4.42 -19.94
N ILE A 33 -7.86 -4.06 -18.76
CA ILE A 33 -8.31 -4.55 -17.47
C ILE A 33 -9.45 -3.67 -16.96
N HIS A 34 -10.50 -4.34 -16.49
CA HIS A 34 -11.67 -3.75 -15.84
C HIS A 34 -11.94 -4.44 -14.51
N HIS A 35 -12.62 -3.71 -13.62
CA HIS A 35 -13.36 -4.30 -12.51
C HIS A 35 -14.85 -4.08 -12.78
N ASN A 36 -15.71 -5.01 -12.36
CA ASN A 36 -17.13 -4.92 -12.67
C ASN A 36 -17.94 -4.08 -11.66
N ALA A 37 -17.26 -3.37 -10.75
CA ALA A 37 -17.82 -2.49 -9.73
C ALA A 37 -18.83 -3.19 -8.82
N GLY A 38 -18.53 -4.45 -8.49
CA GLY A 38 -19.39 -5.33 -7.70
C GLY A 38 -18.83 -6.74 -7.66
N ASN A 39 -19.60 -7.69 -7.16
CA ASN A 39 -19.23 -9.11 -7.14
C ASN A 39 -20.05 -9.89 -8.18
N LEU A 40 -20.06 -9.43 -9.43
CA LEU A 40 -20.90 -10.04 -10.46
C LEU A 40 -20.30 -11.36 -10.96
N THR A 41 -21.18 -12.34 -11.17
CA THR A 41 -20.87 -13.60 -11.86
C THR A 41 -20.81 -13.39 -13.37
N ILE A 42 -20.37 -14.40 -14.12
CA ILE A 42 -20.42 -14.42 -15.60
C ILE A 42 -21.84 -14.13 -16.08
N LYS A 43 -22.83 -14.81 -15.50
CA LYS A 43 -24.24 -14.56 -15.81
C LYS A 43 -24.69 -13.17 -15.36
N GLY A 44 -24.22 -12.68 -14.21
CA GLY A 44 -24.52 -11.34 -13.73
C GLY A 44 -24.07 -10.24 -14.70
N CYS A 45 -22.84 -10.32 -15.21
CA CYS A 45 -22.36 -9.39 -16.25
C CYS A 45 -23.20 -9.51 -17.53
N TRP A 46 -23.49 -10.74 -17.97
CA TRP A 46 -24.34 -10.98 -19.14
C TRP A 46 -25.74 -10.34 -18.99
N ASP A 47 -26.37 -10.51 -17.82
CA ASP A 47 -27.70 -9.98 -17.50
C ASP A 47 -27.70 -8.43 -17.51
N VAL A 48 -26.71 -7.79 -16.88
CA VAL A 48 -26.56 -6.32 -16.85
C VAL A 48 -26.44 -5.75 -18.28
N TRP A 49 -25.68 -6.41 -19.13
CA TRP A 49 -25.46 -5.98 -20.51
C TRP A 49 -26.61 -6.31 -21.45
N GLN A 50 -27.71 -6.90 -20.97
CA GLN A 50 -28.91 -7.00 -21.79
C GLN A 50 -29.60 -5.65 -22.01
N THR A 51 -29.47 -4.73 -21.05
CA THR A 51 -30.12 -3.41 -21.12
C THR A 51 -29.12 -2.27 -21.15
N ARG A 52 -27.89 -2.47 -20.66
CA ARG A 52 -26.80 -1.51 -20.76
C ARG A 52 -26.03 -1.72 -22.07
N PRO A 53 -25.83 -0.68 -22.92
CA PRO A 53 -25.08 -0.79 -24.18
C PRO A 53 -23.57 -0.84 -23.94
N ALA A 54 -23.11 -1.91 -23.29
CA ALA A 54 -21.72 -2.20 -22.99
C ALA A 54 -21.51 -3.73 -23.02
N SER A 55 -20.26 -4.16 -23.15
CA SER A 55 -19.87 -5.58 -23.04
C SER A 55 -18.36 -5.70 -22.90
N ALA A 56 -17.86 -6.83 -22.40
CA ALA A 56 -16.44 -7.21 -22.44
C ALA A 56 -16.28 -8.62 -23.01
N HIS A 57 -15.05 -9.00 -23.35
CA HIS A 57 -14.76 -10.30 -23.96
C HIS A 57 -14.77 -11.40 -22.89
N TYR A 58 -14.19 -11.13 -21.73
CA TYR A 58 -14.09 -12.08 -20.62
C TYR A 58 -14.55 -11.49 -19.29
N GLN A 59 -15.01 -12.35 -18.38
CA GLN A 59 -15.32 -12.06 -16.98
C GLN A 59 -14.60 -13.07 -16.08
N VAL A 60 -13.98 -12.58 -15.01
CA VAL A 60 -13.31 -13.38 -13.97
C VAL A 60 -14.07 -13.23 -12.65
N GLU A 61 -14.71 -14.30 -12.19
CA GLU A 61 -15.44 -14.30 -10.92
C GLU A 61 -14.49 -14.30 -9.72
N THR A 62 -15.03 -13.99 -8.54
CA THR A 62 -14.32 -14.05 -7.25
C THR A 62 -13.76 -15.45 -6.95
N SER A 63 -14.35 -16.51 -7.52
CA SER A 63 -13.83 -17.88 -7.44
C SER A 63 -12.62 -18.15 -8.34
N GLY A 64 -12.30 -17.23 -9.25
CA GLY A 64 -11.35 -17.42 -10.34
C GLY A 64 -11.96 -18.07 -11.60
N ARG A 65 -13.25 -18.43 -11.60
CA ARG A 65 -13.91 -18.96 -12.80
C ARG A 65 -13.94 -17.91 -13.91
N ILE A 66 -13.61 -18.32 -15.13
CA ILE A 66 -13.53 -17.43 -16.29
C ILE A 66 -14.63 -17.77 -17.30
N GLY A 67 -15.41 -16.77 -17.69
CA GLY A 67 -16.40 -16.88 -18.76
C GLY A 67 -16.05 -15.99 -19.94
N GLN A 68 -16.28 -16.48 -21.16
CA GLN A 68 -16.27 -15.65 -22.37
C GLN A 68 -17.69 -15.13 -22.64
N LEU A 69 -17.79 -13.82 -22.86
CA LEU A 69 -19.03 -13.08 -23.07
C LEU A 69 -19.09 -12.51 -24.49
N VAL A 70 -17.97 -12.13 -25.10
CA VAL A 70 -17.90 -11.75 -26.53
C VAL A 70 -16.75 -12.53 -27.14
N TRP A 71 -16.97 -13.09 -28.33
CA TRP A 71 -15.91 -13.77 -29.08
C TRP A 71 -14.77 -12.81 -29.40
N ASP A 72 -13.53 -13.27 -29.32
CA ASP A 72 -12.35 -12.45 -29.62
C ASP A 72 -12.31 -11.96 -31.08
N SER A 73 -13.01 -12.64 -32.00
CA SER A 73 -13.19 -12.19 -33.38
C SER A 73 -14.05 -10.94 -33.51
N ASP A 74 -14.87 -10.65 -32.50
CA ASP A 74 -15.82 -9.55 -32.46
C ASP A 74 -15.34 -8.43 -31.53
N THR A 75 -15.95 -7.25 -31.67
CA THR A 75 -15.60 -6.06 -30.89
C THR A 75 -16.58 -5.88 -29.73
N ALA A 76 -16.14 -6.16 -28.50
CA ALA A 76 -16.89 -5.80 -27.29
C ALA A 76 -16.87 -4.27 -27.05
N TRP A 77 -17.90 -3.74 -26.39
CA TRP A 77 -18.07 -2.31 -26.11
C TRP A 77 -17.68 -1.98 -24.66
N HIS A 78 -16.39 -2.10 -24.33
CA HIS A 78 -15.91 -2.04 -22.93
C HIS A 78 -15.19 -0.74 -22.57
N ALA A 79 -14.44 -0.15 -23.49
CA ALA A 79 -13.47 0.89 -23.17
C ALA A 79 -14.02 2.33 -23.25
N GLY A 80 -15.26 2.53 -23.73
CA GLY A 80 -15.79 3.88 -24.03
C GLY A 80 -15.04 4.61 -25.15
N ASN A 81 -14.15 3.89 -25.86
CA ASN A 81 -13.29 4.41 -26.91
C ASN A 81 -13.27 3.39 -28.06
N TRP A 82 -13.70 3.78 -29.25
CA TRP A 82 -13.88 2.86 -30.38
C TRP A 82 -12.56 2.28 -30.90
N ASP A 83 -11.51 3.10 -30.95
CA ASP A 83 -10.17 2.63 -31.31
C ASP A 83 -9.69 1.59 -30.32
N ALA A 84 -9.93 1.83 -29.03
CA ALA A 84 -9.56 0.89 -28.01
C ALA A 84 -10.32 -0.42 -28.14
N ASN A 85 -11.66 -0.36 -28.24
CA ASN A 85 -12.54 -1.53 -28.38
C ASN A 85 -12.11 -2.41 -29.56
N THR A 86 -11.88 -1.81 -30.73
CA THR A 86 -11.58 -2.57 -31.96
C THR A 86 -10.20 -3.23 -31.94
N THR A 87 -9.25 -2.78 -31.11
CA THR A 87 -7.90 -3.36 -31.02
C THR A 87 -7.60 -4.08 -29.71
N SER A 88 -8.56 -4.29 -28.81
CA SER A 88 -8.30 -4.95 -27.53
C SER A 88 -9.25 -6.04 -27.12
N ILE A 89 -8.73 -6.96 -26.31
CA ILE A 89 -9.53 -7.84 -25.47
C ILE A 89 -9.78 -7.12 -24.14
N GLY A 90 -11.04 -7.13 -23.69
CA GLY A 90 -11.48 -6.52 -22.43
C GLY A 90 -11.81 -7.61 -21.41
N ILE A 91 -11.26 -7.50 -20.19
CA ILE A 91 -11.44 -8.47 -19.11
C ILE A 91 -12.02 -7.77 -17.89
N GLU A 92 -13.21 -8.17 -17.47
CA GLU A 92 -13.85 -7.74 -16.23
C GLU A 92 -13.45 -8.65 -15.06
N HIS A 93 -13.20 -8.06 -13.90
CA HIS A 93 -12.86 -8.77 -12.66
C HIS A 93 -13.88 -8.45 -11.57
N ALA A 94 -14.38 -9.48 -10.90
CA ALA A 94 -15.30 -9.30 -9.76
C ALA A 94 -14.57 -8.79 -8.53
N ASP A 95 -15.10 -7.73 -7.93
CA ASP A 95 -14.68 -7.19 -6.64
C ASP A 95 -15.26 -8.05 -5.50
N ALA A 96 -14.38 -8.56 -4.63
CA ALA A 96 -14.74 -9.24 -3.40
C ALA A 96 -15.15 -8.24 -2.29
N THR A 97 -14.63 -7.01 -2.34
CA THR A 97 -14.95 -5.92 -1.39
C THR A 97 -15.10 -4.59 -2.12
N THR A 98 -15.84 -3.64 -1.54
CA THR A 98 -16.12 -2.32 -2.17
C THR A 98 -15.55 -1.13 -1.40
N ASN A 99 -15.25 -1.28 -0.10
CA ASN A 99 -14.64 -0.25 0.73
C ASN A 99 -13.55 -0.86 1.64
N PRO A 100 -12.28 -0.90 1.19
CA PRO A 100 -11.82 -0.52 -0.15
C PRO A 100 -12.22 -1.54 -1.23
N TRP A 101 -12.18 -1.13 -2.49
CA TRP A 101 -12.25 -2.05 -3.62
C TRP A 101 -11.11 -3.07 -3.57
N SER A 102 -11.42 -4.34 -3.77
CA SER A 102 -10.44 -5.41 -3.90
C SER A 102 -11.04 -6.61 -4.61
N VAL A 103 -10.28 -7.23 -5.50
CA VAL A 103 -10.59 -8.56 -6.05
C VAL A 103 -10.02 -9.64 -5.12
N SER A 104 -10.56 -10.86 -5.17
CA SER A 104 -10.00 -12.00 -4.43
C SER A 104 -8.66 -12.46 -5.01
N GLN A 105 -7.93 -13.27 -4.25
CA GLN A 105 -6.68 -13.89 -4.73
C GLN A 105 -6.91 -14.79 -5.95
N ALA A 106 -8.01 -15.55 -5.99
CA ALA A 106 -8.33 -16.44 -7.11
C ALA A 106 -8.70 -15.64 -8.38
N CYS A 107 -9.46 -14.55 -8.23
CA CYS A 107 -9.76 -13.64 -9.32
C CYS A 107 -8.49 -12.96 -9.85
N LEU A 108 -7.64 -12.46 -8.96
CA LEU A 108 -6.35 -11.85 -9.31
C LEU A 108 -5.47 -12.82 -10.10
N ASP A 109 -5.30 -14.04 -9.60
CA ASP A 109 -4.39 -15.01 -10.21
C ASP A 109 -4.88 -15.49 -11.59
N ASN A 110 -6.16 -15.89 -11.68
CA ASN A 110 -6.70 -16.39 -12.94
C ASN A 110 -6.91 -15.27 -13.96
N GLY A 111 -7.25 -14.05 -13.52
CA GLY A 111 -7.28 -12.88 -14.38
C GLY A 111 -5.90 -12.55 -14.96
N ALA A 112 -4.87 -12.57 -14.11
CA ALA A 112 -3.49 -12.37 -14.53
C ALA A 112 -3.00 -13.48 -15.48
N HIS A 113 -3.37 -14.74 -15.23
CA HIS A 113 -3.08 -15.86 -16.15
C HIS A 113 -3.79 -15.67 -17.50
N LEU A 114 -5.04 -15.20 -17.50
CA LEU A 114 -5.76 -14.91 -18.74
C LEU A 114 -5.08 -13.81 -19.55
N VAL A 115 -4.60 -12.73 -18.91
CA VAL A 115 -3.79 -11.70 -19.57
C VAL A 115 -2.56 -12.31 -20.22
N ALA A 116 -1.83 -13.16 -19.50
CA ALA A 116 -0.66 -13.86 -20.03
C ALA A 116 -0.98 -14.72 -21.25
N ALA A 117 -2.07 -15.49 -21.16
CA ALA A 117 -2.55 -16.37 -22.21
C ALA A 117 -2.93 -15.58 -23.48
N ILE A 118 -3.67 -14.48 -23.34
CA ILE A 118 -4.04 -13.60 -24.45
C ILE A 118 -2.79 -12.99 -25.09
N CYS A 119 -1.85 -12.51 -24.27
CA CYS A 119 -0.58 -11.97 -24.74
C CYS A 119 0.24 -12.99 -25.52
N LYS A 120 0.30 -14.25 -25.07
CA LYS A 120 0.95 -15.35 -25.80
C LYS A 120 0.21 -15.66 -27.10
N TYR A 121 -1.09 -15.91 -27.03
CA TYR A 121 -1.93 -16.34 -28.16
C TYR A 121 -1.87 -15.35 -29.32
N TYR A 122 -2.05 -14.06 -29.03
CA TYR A 122 -2.01 -12.99 -30.03
C TYR A 122 -0.61 -12.45 -30.31
N LYS A 123 0.44 -13.04 -29.72
CA LYS A 123 1.85 -12.62 -29.90
C LYS A 123 2.08 -11.15 -29.55
N LEU A 124 1.45 -10.67 -28.48
CA LEU A 124 1.57 -9.30 -27.98
C LEU A 124 2.86 -9.05 -27.19
N GLY A 125 3.61 -10.12 -26.90
CA GLY A 125 4.79 -10.10 -26.04
C GLY A 125 4.46 -10.18 -24.56
N ARG A 126 5.50 -10.23 -23.71
CA ARG A 126 5.36 -10.35 -22.25
C ARG A 126 4.50 -9.22 -21.67
N PRO A 127 3.54 -9.49 -20.77
CA PRO A 127 2.65 -8.48 -20.20
C PRO A 127 3.41 -7.31 -19.56
N GLN A 128 3.11 -6.10 -20.04
CA GLN A 128 3.70 -4.86 -19.57
C GLN A 128 2.62 -3.76 -19.57
N TRP A 129 2.38 -3.22 -18.37
CA TRP A 129 1.45 -2.12 -18.18
C TRP A 129 1.88 -0.89 -18.98
N GLY A 130 0.92 -0.22 -19.63
CA GLY A 130 1.18 0.94 -20.48
C GLY A 130 1.76 0.61 -21.87
N LYS A 131 1.98 -0.68 -22.20
CA LYS A 131 2.50 -1.11 -23.50
C LYS A 131 1.55 -2.05 -24.24
N ASN A 132 1.25 -3.21 -23.65
CA ASN A 132 0.35 -4.22 -24.20
C ASN A 132 -0.76 -4.63 -23.21
N VAL A 133 -0.71 -4.12 -21.98
CA VAL A 133 -1.77 -4.22 -20.97
C VAL A 133 -2.07 -2.82 -20.46
N PHE A 134 -3.35 -2.47 -20.34
CA PHE A 134 -3.79 -1.14 -19.90
C PHE A 134 -5.00 -1.27 -18.97
N GLY A 135 -5.25 -0.25 -18.16
CA GLY A 135 -6.51 -0.12 -17.41
C GLY A 135 -7.54 0.67 -18.21
N HIS A 136 -8.83 0.51 -17.90
CA HIS A 136 -9.89 1.32 -18.52
C HIS A 136 -9.65 2.83 -18.41
N SER A 137 -9.13 3.30 -17.27
CA SER A 137 -8.76 4.70 -17.02
C SER A 137 -7.78 5.32 -18.02
N HIS A 138 -7.09 4.52 -18.84
CA HIS A 138 -6.23 5.03 -19.91
C HIS A 138 -7.02 5.52 -21.13
N PHE A 139 -8.30 5.14 -21.25
CA PHE A 139 -9.14 5.40 -22.42
C PHE A 139 -10.43 6.15 -22.11
N SER A 140 -10.79 6.26 -20.82
CA SER A 140 -11.98 6.95 -20.35
C SER A 140 -11.72 7.59 -18.99
N ALA A 141 -12.41 8.70 -18.69
CA ALA A 141 -12.40 9.29 -17.35
C ALA A 141 -13.22 8.41 -16.38
N THR A 142 -12.55 7.48 -15.71
CA THR A 142 -13.16 6.50 -14.80
C THR A 142 -12.17 6.08 -13.72
N ALA A 143 -12.70 5.61 -12.57
CA ALA A 143 -11.90 4.97 -11.52
C ALA A 143 -11.54 3.51 -11.86
N CYS A 144 -12.18 2.90 -12.86
CA CYS A 144 -11.89 1.54 -13.32
C CYS A 144 -10.44 1.43 -13.85
N PRO A 145 -9.65 0.40 -13.47
CA PRO A 145 -10.03 -0.84 -12.79
C PRO A 145 -9.78 -0.86 -11.27
N ALA A 146 -9.92 0.28 -10.59
CA ALA A 146 -9.84 0.43 -9.14
C ALA A 146 -8.56 -0.20 -8.55
N SER A 147 -8.70 -1.24 -7.70
CA SER A 147 -7.57 -1.87 -7.02
C SER A 147 -6.54 -2.45 -7.98
N LEU A 148 -6.94 -2.90 -9.18
CA LEU A 148 -6.05 -3.50 -10.18
C LEU A 148 -5.12 -2.47 -10.86
N ALA A 149 -5.45 -1.18 -10.79
CA ALA A 149 -4.55 -0.07 -11.12
C ALA A 149 -4.01 0.65 -9.87
N GLY A 150 -4.44 0.24 -8.68
CA GLY A 150 -4.05 0.79 -7.39
C GLY A 150 -3.36 -0.26 -6.52
N THR A 151 -3.99 -0.59 -5.38
CA THR A 151 -3.40 -1.42 -4.31
C THR A 151 -2.97 -2.82 -4.74
N GLN A 152 -3.64 -3.44 -5.71
CA GLN A 152 -3.34 -4.79 -6.22
C GLN A 152 -2.54 -4.77 -7.53
N HIS A 153 -2.20 -3.60 -8.08
CA HIS A 153 -1.56 -3.46 -9.38
C HIS A 153 -0.26 -4.26 -9.51
N GLN A 154 0.65 -4.09 -8.55
CA GLN A 154 1.96 -4.75 -8.58
C GLN A 154 1.81 -6.28 -8.53
N ALA A 155 0.94 -6.79 -7.66
CA ALA A 155 0.69 -8.22 -7.53
C ALA A 155 0.07 -8.79 -8.82
N TYR A 156 -0.91 -8.10 -9.39
CA TYR A 156 -1.57 -8.51 -10.63
C TYR A 156 -0.59 -8.59 -11.80
N MET A 157 0.20 -7.53 -12.03
CA MET A 157 1.17 -7.49 -13.13
C MET A 157 2.32 -8.50 -12.93
N ALA A 158 2.78 -8.70 -11.69
CA ALA A 158 3.79 -9.71 -11.39
C ALA A 158 3.27 -11.13 -11.68
N ARG A 159 2.00 -11.43 -11.36
CA ARG A 159 1.38 -12.72 -11.69
C ARG A 159 1.18 -12.89 -13.19
N ALA A 160 0.80 -11.85 -13.92
CA ALA A 160 0.61 -11.94 -15.37
C ALA A 160 1.94 -12.23 -16.08
N GLN A 161 3.00 -11.57 -15.62
CA GLN A 161 4.35 -11.82 -16.09
C GLN A 161 4.83 -13.24 -15.75
N TYR A 162 4.64 -13.67 -14.50
CA TYR A 162 4.95 -15.03 -14.07
C TYR A 162 4.29 -16.08 -14.97
N TRP A 163 2.98 -15.97 -15.20
CA TRP A 163 2.28 -16.94 -16.04
C TRP A 163 2.77 -16.92 -17.48
N TYR A 164 3.04 -15.74 -18.04
CA TYR A 164 3.58 -15.65 -19.39
C TYR A 164 4.93 -16.38 -19.49
N ASP A 165 5.78 -16.20 -18.49
CA ASP A 165 7.09 -16.83 -18.41
C ASP A 165 6.97 -18.36 -18.33
N GLN A 166 6.06 -18.86 -17.49
CA GLN A 166 5.75 -20.29 -17.40
C GLN A 166 5.21 -20.86 -18.72
N MET A 167 4.33 -20.12 -19.41
CA MET A 167 3.68 -20.59 -20.64
C MET A 167 4.58 -20.53 -21.88
N THR A 168 5.66 -19.74 -21.84
CA THR A 168 6.54 -19.51 -22.99
C THR A 168 7.96 -20.04 -22.79
N GLY A 169 8.30 -20.48 -21.58
CA GLY A 169 9.69 -20.76 -21.21
C GLY A 169 10.57 -19.51 -21.23
N HIS A 170 9.97 -18.32 -21.18
CA HIS A 170 10.73 -17.08 -21.08
C HIS A 170 11.40 -17.04 -19.71
N THR A 171 12.71 -17.15 -19.69
CA THR A 171 13.49 -16.84 -18.50
C THR A 171 13.56 -15.31 -18.40
N PRO A 172 13.01 -14.69 -17.34
CA PRO A 172 13.23 -13.28 -17.11
C PRO A 172 14.74 -13.02 -17.12
N ALA A 173 15.16 -11.91 -17.71
CA ALA A 173 16.52 -11.44 -17.45
C ALA A 173 16.74 -11.44 -15.94
N PRO A 174 17.92 -11.86 -15.44
CA PRO A 174 18.19 -11.86 -14.02
C PRO A 174 17.79 -10.50 -13.47
N THR A 175 16.94 -10.51 -12.45
CA THR A 175 16.51 -9.28 -11.79
C THR A 175 17.77 -8.48 -11.51
N PRO A 176 17.84 -7.20 -11.93
CA PRO A 176 18.91 -6.34 -11.46
C PRO A 176 18.96 -6.52 -9.95
N LYS A 177 20.14 -6.88 -9.44
CA LYS A 177 20.41 -7.04 -8.01
C LYS A 177 19.68 -5.89 -7.32
N PRO A 178 18.80 -6.14 -6.33
CA PRO A 178 17.90 -5.12 -5.79
C PRO A 178 18.70 -3.85 -5.61
N GLN A 179 18.38 -2.86 -6.45
CA GLN A 179 19.04 -1.57 -6.36
C GLN A 179 18.80 -1.12 -4.93
N PRO A 180 19.86 -0.76 -4.17
CA PRO A 180 19.69 -0.32 -2.79
C PRO A 180 18.54 0.67 -2.77
N ALA A 181 17.55 0.43 -1.91
CA ALA A 181 16.48 1.40 -1.70
C ALA A 181 17.14 2.78 -1.61
N PRO A 182 16.64 3.81 -2.32
CA PRO A 182 17.20 5.15 -2.18
C PRO A 182 17.36 5.40 -0.69
N ALA A 183 18.59 5.72 -0.28
CA ALA A 183 18.88 5.97 1.12
C ALA A 183 17.77 6.88 1.65
N PRO A 184 17.17 6.58 2.81
CA PRO A 184 16.11 7.40 3.35
C PRO A 184 16.57 8.85 3.26
N ALA A 185 15.74 9.70 2.63
CA ALA A 185 16.08 11.10 2.44
C ALA A 185 16.63 11.62 3.78
N PRO A 186 17.81 12.26 3.78
CA PRO A 186 18.45 12.67 5.02
C PRO A 186 17.41 13.45 5.82
N VAL A 187 17.20 13.02 7.08
CA VAL A 187 16.19 13.62 7.94
C VAL A 187 16.43 15.13 7.95
N ASN A 188 15.45 15.89 7.47
CA ASN A 188 15.56 17.34 7.41
C ASN A 188 15.39 17.90 8.84
N ILE A 189 16.51 18.04 9.54
CA ILE A 189 16.59 18.53 10.91
C ILE A 189 15.98 19.94 11.04
N ASP A 190 16.04 20.76 9.99
CA ASP A 190 15.45 22.10 9.98
C ASP A 190 13.94 22.06 9.99
N ALA A 191 13.34 21.20 9.15
CA ALA A 191 11.89 21.02 9.09
C ALA A 191 11.34 20.45 10.41
N LEU A 192 12.05 19.49 11.01
CA LEU A 192 11.70 18.96 12.33
C LEU A 192 11.83 20.02 13.43
N ALA A 193 12.86 20.87 13.38
CA ALA A 193 13.02 21.96 14.33
C ALA A 193 11.89 22.99 14.22
N ASP A 194 11.48 23.33 13.00
CA ASP A 194 10.33 24.23 12.77
C ASP A 194 9.02 23.62 13.31
N ALA A 195 8.80 22.33 13.10
CA ALA A 195 7.64 21.63 13.65
C ALA A 195 7.65 21.57 15.19
N VAL A 196 8.82 21.42 15.81
CA VAL A 196 8.98 21.51 17.26
C VAL A 196 8.68 22.92 17.78
N ILE A 197 9.15 23.96 17.09
CA ILE A 197 8.85 25.37 17.43
C ILE A 197 7.34 25.66 17.32
N ARG A 198 6.66 25.06 16.34
CA ARG A 198 5.19 25.10 16.20
C ARG A 198 4.43 24.26 17.22
N GLY A 199 5.11 23.47 18.06
CA GLY A 199 4.51 22.67 19.13
C GLY A 199 4.02 21.27 18.73
N GLU A 200 4.28 20.81 17.50
CA GLU A 200 3.73 19.57 16.95
C GLU A 200 4.32 18.29 17.60
N TYR A 201 5.41 18.44 18.34
CA TYR A 201 6.17 17.35 18.96
C TYR A 201 6.04 17.30 20.49
N GLY A 202 5.16 18.11 21.09
CA GLY A 202 4.99 18.16 22.54
C GLY A 202 6.22 18.70 23.28
N ASN A 203 6.34 18.38 24.57
CA ASN A 203 7.41 18.84 25.46
C ASN A 203 8.10 17.67 26.19
N GLY A 204 9.29 17.90 26.75
CA GLY A 204 10.02 16.93 27.57
C GLY A 204 10.21 15.55 26.93
N ASP A 205 9.83 14.50 27.66
CA ASP A 205 10.00 13.10 27.25
C ASP A 205 9.14 12.71 26.04
N GLU A 206 8.00 13.38 25.84
CA GLU A 206 7.15 13.15 24.67
C GLU A 206 7.87 13.56 23.38
N ARG A 207 8.52 14.72 23.38
CA ARG A 207 9.34 15.19 22.26
C ARG A 207 10.50 14.24 21.99
N LYS A 208 11.16 13.76 23.04
CA LYS A 208 12.27 12.81 22.95
C LYS A 208 11.83 11.46 22.36
N ARG A 209 10.68 10.95 22.78
CA ARG A 209 10.09 9.72 22.23
C ARG A 209 9.69 9.88 20.76
N ARG A 210 9.09 11.02 20.39
CA ARG A 210 8.61 11.28 19.01
C ARG A 210 9.75 11.55 18.01
N LEU A 211 10.82 12.23 18.44
CA LEU A 211 11.98 12.52 17.58
C LEU A 211 13.00 11.37 17.54
N GLY A 212 12.98 10.48 18.53
CA GLY A 212 13.87 9.31 18.59
C GLY A 212 15.34 9.70 18.48
N ALA A 213 16.06 9.05 17.56
CA ALA A 213 17.48 9.31 17.31
C ALA A 213 17.77 10.76 16.85
N ASN A 214 16.78 11.46 16.28
CA ASN A 214 16.95 12.82 15.78
C ASN A 214 16.79 13.89 16.87
N TYR A 215 16.38 13.50 18.09
CA TYR A 215 16.08 14.43 19.18
C TYR A 215 17.23 15.42 19.45
N ALA A 216 18.46 14.93 19.57
CA ALA A 216 19.61 15.77 19.91
C ALA A 216 19.90 16.81 18.82
N ALA A 217 19.90 16.40 17.55
CA ALA A 217 20.15 17.27 16.41
C ALA A 217 19.03 18.30 16.22
N VAL A 218 17.77 17.87 16.32
CA VAL A 218 16.60 18.76 16.23
C VAL A 218 16.57 19.76 17.37
N GLN A 219 16.85 19.33 18.61
CA GLN A 219 16.87 20.24 19.76
C GLN A 219 18.00 21.27 19.67
N ALA A 220 19.19 20.88 19.17
CA ALA A 220 20.26 21.83 18.91
C ALA A 220 19.86 22.87 17.85
N ARG A 221 19.17 22.45 16.78
CA ARG A 221 18.70 23.34 15.73
C ARG A 221 17.56 24.26 16.19
N VAL A 222 16.64 23.77 17.03
CA VAL A 222 15.63 24.60 17.70
C VAL A 222 16.29 25.70 18.53
N ASN A 223 17.32 25.36 19.32
CA ASN A 223 18.06 26.34 20.13
C ASN A 223 18.73 27.41 19.26
N GLN A 224 19.29 27.00 18.11
CA GLN A 224 19.88 27.93 17.13
C GLN A 224 18.83 28.85 16.49
N LYS A 225 17.66 28.31 16.08
CA LYS A 225 16.56 29.07 15.46
C LYS A 225 15.89 30.05 16.42
N LEU A 226 15.83 29.72 17.71
CA LEU A 226 15.28 30.59 18.75
C LEU A 226 16.30 31.61 19.30
N GLY A 227 17.47 31.75 18.66
CA GLY A 227 18.48 32.75 19.03
C GLY A 227 19.09 32.51 20.42
N ALA A 228 18.99 31.28 20.96
CA ALA A 228 19.56 30.97 22.25
C ALA A 228 21.07 30.84 22.12
N THR A 229 21.82 31.86 22.56
CA THR A 229 23.24 31.73 22.87
C THR A 229 23.48 30.45 23.69
N PRO A 230 24.54 29.67 23.43
CA PRO A 230 24.79 28.44 24.16
C PRO A 230 24.97 28.76 25.64
N ARG A 231 23.88 28.60 26.40
CA ARG A 231 23.95 28.56 27.85
C ARG A 231 24.62 27.23 28.15
N THR A 232 25.86 27.29 28.63
CA THR A 232 26.48 26.19 29.39
C THR A 232 25.39 25.54 30.23
N PRO A 233 25.25 24.19 30.22
CA PRO A 233 24.21 23.53 30.99
C PRO A 233 24.30 24.05 32.42
N ALA A 234 23.24 24.73 32.86
CA ALA A 234 23.11 25.08 34.25
C ALA A 234 23.20 23.75 35.01
N PRO A 235 24.03 23.64 36.06
CA PRO A 235 24.08 22.43 36.86
C PRO A 235 22.64 22.10 37.25
N ALA A 236 22.25 20.83 37.06
CA ALA A 236 20.98 20.34 37.56
C ALA A 236 20.81 20.85 39.00
N PRO A 237 19.63 21.36 39.40
CA PRO A 237 19.44 21.81 40.77
C PRO A 237 19.92 20.69 41.68
N ALA A 238 21.00 20.95 42.42
CA ALA A 238 21.60 19.96 43.28
C ALA A 238 20.48 19.43 44.18
N VAL A 239 20.31 18.11 44.23
CA VAL A 239 19.31 17.49 45.09
C VAL A 239 19.53 18.05 46.49
N ASN A 240 18.55 18.81 47.01
CA ASN A 240 18.69 19.46 48.30
C ASN A 240 18.50 18.39 49.39
N ILE A 241 19.62 17.78 49.79
CA ILE A 241 19.68 16.71 50.79
C ILE A 241 19.07 17.17 52.12
N ASP A 242 19.17 18.46 52.45
CA ASP A 242 18.60 19.03 53.66
C ASP A 242 17.06 19.01 53.63
N ALA A 243 16.45 19.46 52.53
CA ALA A 243 15.00 19.45 52.37
C ALA A 243 14.42 18.02 52.37
N LEU A 244 15.14 17.07 51.76
CA LEU A 244 14.76 15.66 51.79
C LEU A 244 14.90 15.05 53.19
N ALA A 245 15.93 15.41 53.94
CA ALA A 245 16.10 14.97 55.32
C ALA A 245 14.98 15.49 56.23
N ASP A 246 14.57 16.75 56.06
CA ASP A 246 13.45 17.34 56.81
C ASP A 246 12.12 16.64 56.47
N ALA A 247 11.90 16.30 55.20
CA ALA A 247 10.72 15.54 54.77
C ALA A 247 10.70 14.10 55.32
N VAL A 248 11.86 13.46 55.45
CA VAL A 248 12.01 12.16 56.11
C VAL A 248 11.68 12.26 57.60
N ILE A 249 12.16 13.30 58.30
CA ILE A 249 11.86 13.55 59.72
C ILE A 249 10.36 13.80 59.93
N ARG A 250 9.69 14.49 58.99
CA ARG A 250 8.23 14.66 58.98
C ARG A 250 7.44 13.40 58.62
N GLY A 251 8.10 12.29 58.27
CA GLY A 251 7.48 11.00 58.01
C GLY A 251 6.98 10.77 56.58
N GLU A 252 7.23 11.69 55.65
CA GLU A 252 6.69 11.68 54.27
C GLU A 252 7.27 10.54 53.40
N TYR A 253 8.40 9.97 53.83
CA TYR A 253 9.14 8.93 53.11
C TYR A 253 9.01 7.53 53.73
N GLY A 254 8.16 7.36 54.75
CA GLY A 254 7.99 6.08 55.44
C GLY A 254 9.23 5.62 56.23
N ASN A 255 9.26 4.34 56.59
CA ASN A 255 10.33 3.72 57.39
C ASN A 255 10.99 2.54 56.66
N GLY A 256 12.20 2.16 57.10
CA GLY A 256 12.93 0.99 56.60
C GLY A 256 13.11 0.96 55.07
N GLU A 257 12.74 -0.17 54.46
CA GLU A 257 12.90 -0.42 53.02
C GLU A 257 12.07 0.51 52.14
N GLU A 258 10.92 1.02 52.60
CA GLU A 258 10.11 1.95 51.81
C GLU A 258 10.81 3.30 51.65
N ARG A 259 11.50 3.78 52.70
CA ARG A 259 12.33 4.99 52.62
C ARG A 259 13.48 4.82 51.64
N LYS A 260 14.13 3.65 51.67
CA LYS A 260 15.25 3.32 50.78
C LYS A 260 14.80 3.23 49.33
N ARG A 261 13.65 2.62 49.06
CA ARG A 261 13.04 2.55 47.73
C ARG A 261 12.68 3.93 47.18
N ARG A 262 12.11 4.82 48.01
CA ARG A 262 11.68 6.17 47.60
C ARG A 262 12.83 7.15 47.38
N LEU A 263 13.88 7.08 48.20
CA LEU A 263 15.05 7.97 48.09
C LEU A 263 16.07 7.49 47.05
N GLY A 264 16.04 6.22 46.66
CA GLY A 264 16.89 5.65 45.63
C GLY A 264 18.38 5.91 45.90
N SER A 265 19.09 6.44 44.90
CA SER A 265 20.52 6.77 45.01
C SER A 265 20.83 7.85 46.06
N ASN A 266 19.85 8.64 46.48
CA ASN A 266 20.04 9.70 47.49
C ASN A 266 19.89 9.19 48.93
N TYR A 267 19.48 7.93 49.13
CA TYR A 267 19.19 7.37 50.45
C TYR A 267 20.35 7.54 51.44
N ALA A 268 21.57 7.21 51.03
CA ALA A 268 22.73 7.25 51.92
C ALA A 268 23.03 8.69 52.40
N ALA A 269 23.00 9.67 51.50
CA ALA A 269 23.26 11.07 51.82
C ALA A 269 22.15 11.68 52.69
N VAL A 270 20.89 11.39 52.39
CA VAL A 270 19.74 11.87 53.17
C VAL A 270 19.70 11.23 54.55
N GLN A 271 19.96 9.92 54.67
CA GLN A 271 19.96 9.23 55.95
C GLN A 271 21.10 9.70 56.86
N ALA A 272 22.29 9.97 56.32
CA ALA A 272 23.38 10.58 57.08
C ALA A 272 23.00 11.97 57.62
N ARG A 273 22.29 12.78 56.82
CA ARG A 273 21.84 14.11 57.22
C ARG A 273 20.71 14.07 58.25
N VAL A 274 19.79 13.10 58.16
CA VAL A 274 18.75 12.84 59.17
C VAL A 274 19.39 12.50 60.52
N ASN A 275 20.40 11.62 60.55
CA ASN A 275 21.12 11.26 61.79
C ASN A 275 21.78 12.50 62.42
N GLN A 276 22.43 13.33 61.60
CA GLN A 276 23.03 14.58 62.06
C GLN A 276 22.01 15.57 62.65
N LYS A 277 20.80 15.65 62.08
CA LYS A 277 19.72 16.54 62.57
C LYS A 277 19.05 16.03 63.85
N LEU A 278 19.03 14.72 64.08
CA LEU A 278 18.40 14.08 65.24
C LEU A 278 19.39 13.73 66.37
N GLY A 279 20.68 14.01 66.18
CA GLY A 279 21.71 13.86 67.22
C GLY A 279 22.15 12.41 67.48
N TYR A 280 22.09 11.54 66.46
CA TYR A 280 22.57 10.15 66.50
C TYR A 280 23.90 9.97 65.76
#